data_AF-A0A7C5U196-F1
#
_entry.id   AF-A0A7C5U196-F1
#
_cell.length_a   1.000
_cell.length_b   1.000
_cell.length_c   1.000
_cell.angle_alpha   90.00
_cell.angle_beta   90.00
_cell.angle_gamma   90.00
#
_symmetry.space_group_name_H-M   'P 1'
#
loop_
_entity.id
_entity.type
_entity.pdbx_description
1 polymer ?
#
loop_
_entity_poly.entity_id
_entity_poly.type
_entity_poly.pdbx_seq_one_letter_code
_entity_poly.pdbx_strand_id
1 'polypeptide(L)'
;MAVFLYRAFRFGEKISSVLDNAIFYKGPRPEPKIISYTNSAGNLISMLAYPGQVILFVEPSTPINTVQVLINENGGTILSQIPVLGFYLVQVPVGGEANFISTICQNSIVLHVSLNSIFTLKSSYVVDLSDTGVIDLSELIVALLSSPDPNASTIIALVENFINNHGDLVENEMNQITGLINKLKVNVSSPEWVSKPEYVPLDITLRSLAALIAGAELNNQNLIINMSFGPVAITESEEEFNNDALMLEQIKEQYRSYLYLLGNSEWVAKGKVLLVIAAGNEDIQLIENGNVTKSKRYNLTPILNDLRNEFGPLMDYVIFCGALDNSTGKIADYAVYGDGVIYGYPRNPGSSICCTPM
;
A
#
# COMPACT_ATOMS: atom_id res chain seq x y z
N MET A 1 -17.61 -1.40 23.84
CA MET A 1 -18.57 -2.53 23.97
C MET A 1 -18.46 -3.41 22.71
N ALA A 2 -17.32 -4.06 22.43
CA ALA A 2 -16.90 -5.39 22.92
C ALA A 2 -17.87 -6.58 22.68
N VAL A 3 -19.04 -6.40 22.05
CA VAL A 3 -20.10 -7.44 22.04
C VAL A 3 -20.35 -8.12 20.68
N PHE A 4 -19.69 -7.72 19.59
CA PHE A 4 -19.90 -8.39 18.29
C PHE A 4 -18.91 -9.51 17.95
N LEU A 5 -17.90 -9.77 18.77
CA LEU A 5 -17.03 -10.96 18.66
C LEU A 5 -17.74 -12.29 19.04
N TYR A 6 -18.99 -12.26 19.51
CA TYR A 6 -19.68 -13.44 20.07
C TYR A 6 -20.70 -14.13 19.15
N ARG A 7 -21.07 -13.55 17.99
CA ARG A 7 -22.11 -14.17 17.13
C ARG A 7 -21.62 -15.21 16.13
N ALA A 8 -20.31 -15.38 15.97
CA ALA A 8 -19.73 -16.48 15.20
C ALA A 8 -19.59 -17.80 16.01
N PHE A 9 -19.98 -17.82 17.30
CA PHE A 9 -19.94 -19.03 18.14
C PHE A 9 -21.19 -19.91 18.01
N ARG A 10 -21.45 -20.42 16.79
CA ARG A 10 -22.18 -21.68 16.62
C ARG A 10 -21.35 -22.55 15.69
N PHE A 11 -20.87 -23.67 16.25
CA PHE A 11 -19.91 -24.62 15.69
C PHE A 11 -18.45 -24.15 15.80
N GLY A 12 -17.67 -24.87 16.61
CA GLY A 12 -16.30 -24.52 17.02
C GLY A 12 -15.24 -24.62 15.93
N GLU A 13 -15.49 -24.06 14.75
CA GLU A 13 -14.44 -23.74 13.80
C GLU A 13 -13.83 -22.40 14.18
N LYS A 14 -12.55 -22.41 14.55
CA LYS A 14 -11.76 -21.18 14.67
C LYS A 14 -11.66 -20.61 13.26
N ILE A 15 -12.44 -19.58 12.95
CA ILE A 15 -12.24 -18.81 11.72
C ILE A 15 -10.85 -18.19 11.84
N SER A 16 -9.90 -18.72 11.09
CA SER A 16 -8.57 -18.12 10.96
C SER A 16 -8.75 -16.74 10.34
N SER A 17 -8.36 -15.69 11.05
CA SER A 17 -8.35 -14.34 10.50
C SER A 17 -7.02 -14.10 9.80
N VAL A 18 -7.03 -13.29 8.73
CA VAL A 18 -5.81 -12.70 8.13
C VAL A 18 -4.92 -11.99 9.17
N LEU A 19 -5.47 -11.57 10.31
CA LEU A 19 -4.71 -10.94 11.41
C LEU A 19 -4.34 -11.88 12.56
N ASP A 20 -4.48 -13.19 12.39
CA ASP A 20 -4.04 -14.15 13.41
C ASP A 20 -2.54 -13.95 13.73
N ASN A 21 -2.25 -13.73 15.01
CA ASN A 21 -0.91 -13.41 15.53
C ASN A 21 -0.30 -12.10 15.00
N ALA A 22 -1.09 -11.16 14.49
CA ALA A 22 -0.57 -9.87 14.05
C ALA A 22 -0.06 -9.01 15.22
N ILE A 23 1.04 -8.29 14.99
CA ILE A 23 1.62 -7.30 15.90
C ILE A 23 1.81 -6.01 15.12
N PHE A 24 1.37 -4.88 15.66
CA PHE A 24 1.50 -3.57 15.02
C PHE A 24 2.43 -2.67 15.83
N TYR A 25 3.46 -2.16 15.17
CA TYR A 25 4.44 -1.25 15.75
C TYR A 25 3.79 0.12 15.98
N LYS A 26 3.89 0.60 17.22
CA LYS A 26 3.39 1.90 17.69
C LYS A 26 4.50 2.80 18.23
N GLY A 27 5.76 2.38 18.06
CA GLY A 27 6.91 3.12 18.58
C GLY A 27 7.27 4.34 17.74
N PRO A 28 8.18 5.19 18.26
CA PRO A 28 8.65 6.37 17.53
C PRO A 28 9.42 5.98 16.27
N ARG A 29 9.32 6.80 15.22
CA ARG A 29 10.08 6.62 13.98
C ARG A 29 11.27 7.57 13.94
N PRO A 30 12.44 7.12 13.44
CA PRO A 30 13.57 8.01 13.21
C PRO A 30 13.26 9.02 12.10
N GLU A 31 14.05 10.10 12.02
CA GLU A 31 14.00 10.99 10.86
C GLU A 31 14.36 10.22 9.58
N PRO A 32 13.55 10.32 8.50
CA PRO A 32 13.86 9.68 7.23
C PRO A 32 15.17 10.16 6.62
N LYS A 33 15.86 9.25 5.92
CA LYS A 33 17.11 9.53 5.19
C LYS A 33 17.12 8.79 3.86
N ILE A 34 17.90 9.29 2.90
CA ILE A 34 18.24 8.51 1.71
C ILE A 34 19.13 7.34 2.15
N ILE A 35 18.67 6.11 1.88
CA ILE A 35 19.38 4.87 2.16
C ILE A 35 19.51 4.11 0.85
N SER A 36 20.70 3.59 0.57
CA SER A 36 20.97 2.81 -0.63
C SER A 36 21.16 1.33 -0.31
N TYR A 37 20.65 0.45 -1.17
CA TYR A 37 20.85 -0.99 -1.08
C TYR A 37 20.81 -1.62 -2.48
N THR A 38 21.30 -2.85 -2.60
CA THR A 38 21.18 -3.65 -3.83
C THR A 38 19.94 -4.53 -3.72
N ASN A 39 18.99 -4.39 -4.64
CA ASN A 39 17.80 -5.23 -4.66
C ASN A 39 18.12 -6.66 -5.15
N SER A 40 17.12 -7.55 -5.13
CA SER A 40 17.26 -8.94 -5.57
C SER A 40 17.63 -9.08 -7.05
N ALA A 41 17.38 -8.06 -7.87
CA ALA A 41 17.77 -8.01 -9.28
C ALA A 41 19.23 -7.54 -9.49
N GLY A 42 19.95 -7.16 -8.42
CA GLY A 42 21.32 -6.67 -8.50
C GLY A 42 21.44 -5.17 -8.78
N ASN A 43 20.33 -4.42 -8.80
CA ASN A 43 20.31 -2.98 -9.02
C ASN A 43 20.59 -2.24 -7.70
N LEU A 44 21.50 -1.26 -7.74
CA LEU A 44 21.67 -0.31 -6.64
C LEU A 44 20.50 0.67 -6.67
N ILE A 45 19.77 0.79 -5.57
CA ILE A 45 18.61 1.66 -5.42
C ILE A 45 18.80 2.52 -4.17
N SER A 46 18.55 3.82 -4.29
CA SER A 46 18.54 4.79 -3.18
C SER A 46 17.09 5.18 -2.90
N MET A 47 16.62 5.21 -1.66
CA MET A 47 15.25 5.60 -1.33
C MET A 47 15.20 6.41 -0.04
N LEU A 48 14.29 7.38 0.03
CA LEU A 48 13.95 8.03 1.30
C LEU A 48 13.20 7.03 2.19
N ALA A 49 13.79 6.65 3.32
CA ALA A 49 13.29 5.58 4.19
C ALA A 49 13.62 5.84 5.65
N TYR A 50 12.97 5.09 6.56
CA TYR A 50 13.27 5.12 7.98
C TYR A 50 14.55 4.32 8.30
N PRO A 51 15.63 4.97 8.81
CA PRO A 51 16.85 4.25 9.18
C PRO A 51 16.60 3.13 10.19
N GLY A 52 17.20 1.98 9.93
CA GLY A 52 17.11 0.76 10.71
C GLY A 52 15.82 -0.03 10.49
N GLN A 53 14.96 0.35 9.54
CA GLN A 53 13.67 -0.34 9.29
C GLN A 53 13.60 -0.95 7.89
N VAL A 54 13.28 -2.24 7.86
CA VAL A 54 13.19 -3.05 6.64
C VAL A 54 11.83 -3.76 6.57
N ILE A 55 11.22 -3.78 5.39
CA ILE A 55 10.03 -4.58 5.08
C ILE A 55 10.49 -5.95 4.59
N LEU A 56 9.89 -7.01 5.13
CA LEU A 56 10.15 -8.38 4.73
C LEU A 56 8.84 -9.09 4.42
N PHE A 57 8.80 -9.75 3.27
CA PHE A 57 7.79 -10.72 2.90
C PHE A 57 8.42 -12.10 2.77
N VAL A 58 7.82 -13.08 3.44
CA VAL A 58 8.18 -14.51 3.35
C VAL A 58 6.97 -15.32 2.88
N GLU A 59 7.19 -16.58 2.53
CA GLU A 59 6.10 -17.52 2.26
C GLU A 59 5.11 -17.58 3.44
N PRO A 60 3.80 -17.32 3.26
CA PRO A 60 2.82 -17.32 4.35
C PRO A 60 2.70 -18.63 5.14
N SER A 61 3.07 -19.75 4.52
CA SER A 61 3.12 -21.07 5.17
C SER A 61 4.28 -21.22 6.16
N THR A 62 5.24 -20.29 6.16
CA THR A 62 6.43 -20.35 7.01
C THR A 62 6.05 -20.14 8.48
N PRO A 63 6.41 -21.05 9.39
CA PRO A 63 6.16 -20.88 10.81
C PRO A 63 6.83 -19.62 11.38
N ILE A 64 6.11 -18.86 12.21
CA ILE A 64 6.59 -17.61 12.84
C ILE A 64 7.95 -17.81 13.51
N ASN A 65 8.15 -18.92 14.22
CA ASN A 65 9.43 -19.20 14.90
C ASN A 65 10.60 -19.33 13.90
N THR A 66 10.37 -19.90 12.71
CA THR A 66 11.39 -19.99 11.66
C THR A 66 11.75 -18.60 11.14
N VAL A 67 10.75 -17.74 10.90
CA VAL A 67 10.98 -16.36 10.47
C VAL A 67 11.72 -15.55 11.54
N GLN A 68 11.33 -15.71 12.80
CA GLN A 68 11.97 -15.05 13.93
C GLN A 68 13.44 -15.46 14.08
N VAL A 69 13.76 -16.75 13.91
CA VAL A 69 15.15 -17.25 13.90
C VAL A 69 15.93 -16.65 12.74
N LEU A 70 15.39 -16.70 11.52
CA LEU A 70 16.03 -16.12 10.33
C LEU A 70 16.35 -14.64 10.54
N ILE A 71 15.40 -13.85 11.03
CA ILE A 71 15.58 -12.42 11.30
C ILE A 71 16.66 -12.20 12.36
N ASN A 72 16.62 -12.95 13.48
CA ASN A 72 17.57 -12.78 14.58
C ASN A 72 19.00 -13.17 14.19
N GLU A 73 19.18 -14.26 13.43
CA GLU A 73 20.48 -14.70 12.93
C GLU A 73 21.14 -13.67 12.02
N ASN A 74 20.33 -12.82 11.37
CA ASN A 74 20.78 -11.72 10.53
C ASN A 74 20.83 -10.38 11.28
N GLY A 75 20.73 -10.38 12.61
CA GLY A 75 20.84 -9.18 13.45
C GLY A 75 19.60 -8.28 13.45
N GLY A 76 18.46 -8.78 12.98
CA GLY A 76 17.19 -8.08 13.01
C GLY A 76 16.34 -8.39 14.24
N THR A 77 15.24 -7.66 14.40
CA THR A 77 14.18 -7.93 15.40
C THR A 77 12.82 -7.53 14.83
N ILE A 78 11.78 -8.32 15.08
CA ILE A 78 10.42 -8.05 14.58
C ILE A 78 9.80 -6.87 15.34
N LEU A 79 9.44 -5.80 14.63
CA LEU A 79 8.64 -4.68 15.14
C LEU A 79 7.15 -4.85 14.88
N SER A 80 6.80 -5.43 13.73
CA SER A 80 5.43 -5.76 13.35
C SER A 80 5.39 -7.05 12.55
N GLN A 81 4.25 -7.72 12.60
CA GLN A 81 4.02 -8.92 11.80
C GLN A 81 2.54 -9.04 11.44
N ILE A 82 2.29 -9.62 10.27
CA ILE A 82 1.00 -10.18 9.87
C ILE A 82 1.34 -11.55 9.23
N PRO A 83 1.55 -12.59 10.05
CA PRO A 83 2.13 -13.85 9.59
C PRO A 83 1.33 -14.54 8.49
N VAL A 84 0.00 -14.45 8.53
CA VAL A 84 -0.89 -15.02 7.52
C VAL A 84 -0.68 -14.40 6.14
N LEU A 85 -0.17 -13.17 6.06
CA LEU A 85 0.23 -12.53 4.80
C LEU A 85 1.75 -12.56 4.57
N GLY A 86 2.50 -13.26 5.42
CA GLY A 86 3.96 -13.31 5.34
C GLY A 86 4.66 -11.97 5.58
N PHE A 87 3.97 -10.94 6.08
CA PHE A 87 4.50 -9.58 6.23
C PHE A 87 5.17 -9.35 7.58
N TYR A 88 6.34 -8.73 7.57
CA TYR A 88 7.09 -8.34 8.75
C TYR A 88 7.74 -6.95 8.57
N LEU A 89 7.64 -6.10 9.60
CA LEU A 89 8.52 -4.93 9.75
C LEU A 89 9.66 -5.32 10.68
N VAL A 90 10.89 -5.19 10.21
CA VAL A 90 12.10 -5.60 10.92
C VAL A 90 12.93 -4.38 11.31
N GLN A 91 13.33 -4.31 12.57
CA GLN A 91 14.38 -3.42 13.05
C GLN A 91 15.74 -4.07 12.84
N VAL A 92 16.69 -3.33 12.28
CA VAL A 92 18.10 -3.68 12.18
C VAL A 92 18.96 -2.55 12.77
N PRO A 93 20.26 -2.76 13.07
CA PRO A 93 21.15 -1.65 13.40
C PRO A 93 21.13 -0.60 12.29
N VAL A 94 21.07 0.69 12.67
CA VAL A 94 21.12 1.80 11.70
C VAL A 94 22.40 1.71 10.87
N GLY A 95 22.28 1.76 9.55
CA GLY A 95 23.38 1.53 8.61
C GLY A 95 23.62 0.05 8.26
N GLY A 96 22.87 -0.88 8.87
CA GLY A 96 22.92 -2.33 8.61
C GLY A 96 21.87 -2.82 7.60
N GLU A 97 21.01 -1.94 7.09
CA GLU A 97 19.88 -2.26 6.21
C GLU A 97 20.33 -2.97 4.94
N ALA A 98 21.34 -2.43 4.25
CA ALA A 98 21.85 -3.01 3.01
C ALA A 98 22.45 -4.41 3.21
N ASN A 99 23.16 -4.63 4.32
CA ASN A 99 23.74 -5.93 4.65
C ASN A 99 22.66 -6.95 5.05
N PHE A 100 21.66 -6.51 5.81
CA PHE A 100 20.51 -7.35 6.16
C PHE A 100 19.77 -7.78 4.89
N ILE A 101 19.44 -6.83 4.01
CA ILE A 101 18.73 -7.08 2.75
C ILE A 101 19.52 -8.05 1.86
N SER A 102 20.82 -7.80 1.65
CA SER A 102 21.65 -8.64 0.78
C SER A 102 21.83 -10.07 1.29
N THR A 103 21.81 -10.26 2.61
CA THR A 103 21.96 -11.60 3.23
C THR A 103 20.63 -12.34 3.24
N ILE A 104 19.55 -11.67 3.67
CA ILE A 104 18.25 -12.32 3.85
C ILE A 104 17.60 -12.69 2.51
N CYS A 105 17.83 -11.93 1.45
CA CYS A 105 17.26 -12.22 0.12
C CYS A 105 17.79 -13.52 -0.50
N GLN A 106 18.86 -14.11 0.04
CA GLN A 106 19.39 -15.40 -0.40
C GLN A 106 18.63 -16.59 0.21
N ASN A 107 17.79 -16.36 1.21
CA ASN A 107 17.01 -17.42 1.83
C ASN A 107 15.78 -17.76 0.98
N SER A 108 15.55 -19.03 0.71
CA SER A 108 14.49 -19.49 -0.19
C SER A 108 13.07 -19.18 0.28
N ILE A 109 12.86 -18.94 1.59
CA ILE A 109 11.52 -18.60 2.11
C ILE A 109 11.19 -17.12 1.93
N VAL A 110 12.16 -16.30 1.54
CA VAL A 110 12.01 -14.85 1.38
C VAL A 110 11.51 -14.55 -0.01
N LEU A 111 10.34 -13.93 -0.08
CA LEU A 111 9.69 -13.52 -1.33
C LEU A 111 10.17 -12.14 -1.76
N HIS A 112 10.27 -11.22 -0.79
CA HIS A 112 10.68 -9.84 -1.04
C HIS A 112 11.23 -9.20 0.22
N VAL A 113 12.19 -8.29 0.05
CA VAL A 113 12.74 -7.49 1.13
C VAL A 113 13.11 -6.12 0.57
N SER A 114 12.74 -5.06 1.28
CA SER A 114 12.96 -3.68 0.84
C SER A 114 13.08 -2.75 2.06
N LEU A 115 13.52 -1.51 1.83
CA LEU A 115 13.52 -0.49 2.87
C LEU A 115 12.08 -0.13 3.29
N ASN A 116 11.87 0.26 4.55
CA ASN A 116 10.61 0.90 4.95
C ASN A 116 10.59 2.36 4.42
N SER A 117 10.30 2.50 3.13
CA SER A 117 10.32 3.78 2.43
C SER A 117 9.17 4.70 2.85
N ILE A 118 9.33 5.97 2.52
CA ILE A 118 8.30 6.99 2.71
C ILE A 118 7.98 7.71 1.41
N PHE A 119 6.76 8.25 1.33
CA PHE A 119 6.34 9.17 0.29
C PHE A 119 6.20 10.57 0.89
N THR A 120 6.75 11.59 0.23
CA THR A 120 6.61 13.00 0.61
C THR A 120 5.41 13.63 -0.09
N LEU A 121 4.45 14.16 0.67
CA LEU A 121 3.31 14.93 0.15
C LEU A 121 3.11 16.17 1.02
N LYS A 122 2.92 17.34 0.39
CA LYS A 122 2.89 18.64 1.08
C LYS A 122 1.71 18.77 2.05
N SER A 123 2.01 19.13 3.30
CA SER A 123 1.11 19.57 4.38
C SER A 123 0.07 18.56 4.93
N SER A 124 -0.55 18.91 6.07
CA SER A 124 -1.05 17.96 7.06
C SER A 124 -2.44 18.23 7.62
N TYR A 125 -3.27 17.19 7.75
CA TYR A 125 -4.42 17.15 8.67
C TYR A 125 -4.73 15.72 9.18
N VAL A 126 -5.46 15.70 10.30
CA VAL A 126 -5.84 14.56 11.14
C VAL A 126 -7.04 13.80 10.56
N VAL A 127 -7.12 12.51 10.90
CA VAL A 127 -8.20 11.58 10.56
C VAL A 127 -9.60 12.14 10.89
N ASP A 128 -10.51 12.13 9.91
CA ASP A 128 -11.95 12.22 10.17
C ASP A 128 -12.56 10.82 10.07
N LEU A 129 -13.01 10.34 11.22
CA LEU A 129 -13.65 9.05 11.46
C LEU A 129 -15.05 9.26 12.04
N SER A 130 -15.66 10.42 11.80
CA SER A 130 -16.97 10.83 12.34
C SER A 130 -18.07 9.79 12.14
N ASP A 131 -18.03 9.03 11.04
CA ASP A 131 -18.98 7.94 10.76
C ASP A 131 -18.72 6.65 11.56
N THR A 132 -17.54 6.48 12.17
CA THR A 132 -17.16 5.33 13.01
C THR A 132 -17.10 5.67 14.50
N GLY A 133 -16.98 6.95 14.85
CA GLY A 133 -16.86 7.45 16.22
C GLY A 133 -15.51 7.19 16.89
N VAL A 134 -14.50 6.75 16.14
CA VAL A 134 -13.15 6.40 16.62
C VAL A 134 -12.17 7.50 16.21
N ILE A 135 -11.12 7.82 16.96
CA ILE A 135 -10.10 8.84 16.53
C ILE A 135 -8.66 8.34 16.71
N ASP A 136 -8.49 7.13 17.23
CA ASP A 136 -7.20 6.51 17.49
C ASP A 136 -6.87 5.47 16.40
N LEU A 137 -5.70 5.58 15.78
CA LEU A 137 -5.17 4.60 14.81
C LEU A 137 -5.10 3.18 15.38
N SER A 138 -5.02 3.03 16.70
CA SER A 138 -5.03 1.72 17.37
C SER A 138 -6.42 1.10 17.45
N GLU A 139 -7.47 1.91 17.39
CA GLU A 139 -8.87 1.49 17.31
C GLU A 139 -9.35 1.37 15.86
N LEU A 140 -8.65 2.00 14.91
CA LEU A 140 -8.89 1.86 13.47
C LEU A 140 -8.97 0.39 13.07
N ILE A 141 -7.99 -0.44 13.45
CA ILE A 141 -7.98 -1.86 13.10
C ILE A 141 -9.24 -2.57 13.62
N VAL A 142 -9.66 -2.28 14.85
CA VAL A 142 -10.87 -2.88 15.44
C VAL A 142 -12.13 -2.41 14.71
N ALA A 143 -12.20 -1.14 14.34
CA ALA A 143 -13.30 -0.58 13.55
C ALA A 143 -13.38 -1.24 12.16
N LEU A 144 -12.24 -1.43 11.50
CA LEU A 144 -12.13 -2.09 10.20
C LEU A 144 -12.61 -3.55 10.27
N LEU A 145 -12.25 -4.28 11.33
CA LEU A 145 -12.68 -5.68 11.50
C LEU A 145 -14.19 -5.85 11.70
N SER A 146 -14.86 -4.84 12.25
CA SER A 146 -16.29 -4.92 12.56
C SER A 146 -17.21 -4.56 11.39
N SER A 147 -16.63 -4.11 10.27
CA SER A 147 -17.29 -3.46 9.13
C SER A 147 -18.14 -2.24 9.52
N PRO A 148 -17.98 -1.08 8.85
CA PRO A 148 -18.82 0.08 9.13
C PRO A 148 -20.28 -0.13 8.68
N ASP A 149 -20.52 -1.02 7.72
CA ASP A 149 -21.85 -1.48 7.33
C ASP A 149 -21.86 -3.01 7.21
N PRO A 150 -22.20 -3.74 8.28
CA PRO A 150 -22.16 -5.20 8.29
C PRO A 150 -23.21 -5.86 7.38
N ASN A 151 -24.18 -5.10 6.86
CA ASN A 151 -25.20 -5.64 5.94
C ASN A 151 -24.85 -5.42 4.46
N ALA A 152 -23.85 -4.59 4.16
CA ALA A 152 -23.43 -4.33 2.78
C ALA A 152 -22.81 -5.59 2.16
N SER A 153 -23.07 -5.85 0.88
CA SER A 153 -22.36 -6.90 0.13
C SER A 153 -20.96 -6.46 -0.31
N THR A 154 -20.74 -5.15 -0.37
CA THR A 154 -19.49 -4.53 -0.83
C THR A 154 -19.18 -3.33 0.05
N ILE A 155 -17.95 -3.24 0.54
CA ILE A 155 -17.41 -2.06 1.21
C ILE A 155 -16.50 -1.32 0.24
N ILE A 156 -16.63 0.01 0.21
CA ILE A 156 -15.69 0.89 -0.48
C ILE A 156 -14.84 1.59 0.56
N ALA A 157 -13.53 1.48 0.43
CA ALA A 157 -12.56 2.15 1.26
C ALA A 157 -11.78 3.19 0.46
N LEU A 158 -11.58 4.37 1.04
CA LEU A 158 -10.70 5.41 0.55
C LEU A 158 -9.46 5.45 1.46
N VAL A 159 -8.31 5.02 0.92
CA VAL A 159 -7.01 5.12 1.57
C VAL A 159 -6.32 6.37 1.03
N GLU A 160 -6.08 7.33 1.91
CA GLU A 160 -5.60 8.65 1.55
C GLU A 160 -4.72 9.23 2.66
N ASN A 161 -3.93 10.24 2.35
CA ASN A 161 -3.45 11.21 3.30
C ASN A 161 -4.34 12.46 3.17
N PHE A 162 -5.28 12.67 4.10
CA PHE A 162 -6.28 13.74 3.99
C PHE A 162 -5.62 15.13 4.09
N ILE A 163 -5.19 15.64 2.94
CA ILE A 163 -4.57 16.94 2.77
C ILE A 163 -5.59 17.86 2.09
N ASN A 164 -5.88 19.03 2.68
CA ASN A 164 -6.79 20.03 2.13
C ASN A 164 -8.16 19.43 1.74
N ASN A 165 -8.78 19.93 0.67
CA ASN A 165 -10.01 19.39 0.10
C ASN A 165 -9.77 18.23 -0.89
N HIS A 166 -8.56 17.65 -0.97
CA HIS A 166 -8.29 16.57 -1.92
C HIS A 166 -9.17 15.35 -1.65
N GLY A 167 -9.30 14.98 -0.37
CA GLY A 167 -10.23 13.92 0.04
C GLY A 167 -11.67 14.20 -0.38
N ASP A 168 -12.13 15.44 -0.24
CA ASP A 168 -13.48 15.86 -0.65
C ASP A 168 -13.65 15.80 -2.18
N LEU A 169 -12.62 16.19 -2.94
CA LEU A 169 -12.64 16.13 -4.41
C LEU A 169 -12.69 14.68 -4.90
N VAL A 170 -11.83 13.81 -4.37
CA VAL A 170 -11.85 12.37 -4.70
C VAL A 170 -13.18 11.75 -4.29
N GLU A 171 -13.70 12.11 -3.12
CA GLU A 171 -15.00 11.63 -2.66
C GLU A 171 -16.14 12.07 -3.56
N ASN A 172 -16.14 13.34 -4.00
CA ASN A 172 -17.12 13.90 -4.93
C ASN A 172 -17.09 13.19 -6.28
N GLU A 173 -15.91 12.94 -6.85
CA GLU A 173 -15.76 12.17 -8.08
C GLU A 173 -16.26 10.73 -7.90
N MET A 174 -15.89 10.07 -6.81
CA MET A 174 -16.42 8.74 -6.49
C MET A 174 -17.94 8.74 -6.30
N ASN A 175 -18.53 9.79 -5.72
CA ASN A 175 -19.99 9.92 -5.56
C ASN A 175 -20.69 10.00 -6.92
N GLN A 176 -20.07 10.62 -7.93
CA GLN A 176 -20.63 10.65 -9.29
C GLN A 176 -20.67 9.25 -9.92
N ILE A 177 -19.70 8.39 -9.61
CA ILE A 177 -19.57 7.04 -10.18
C ILE A 177 -20.42 6.02 -9.42
N THR A 178 -20.37 6.08 -8.09
CA THR A 178 -20.91 5.05 -7.20
C THR A 178 -22.24 5.44 -6.55
N GLY A 179 -22.65 6.70 -6.70
CA GLY A 179 -23.75 7.28 -5.93
C GLY A 179 -23.32 7.67 -4.52
N LEU A 180 -24.28 8.15 -3.73
CA LEU A 180 -24.09 8.48 -2.31
C LEU A 180 -24.12 7.18 -1.48
N ILE A 181 -22.99 6.48 -1.45
CA ILE A 181 -22.77 5.31 -0.60
C ILE A 181 -21.81 5.65 0.53
N ASN A 182 -22.04 5.07 1.70
CA ASN A 182 -21.12 5.20 2.83
C ASN A 182 -19.76 4.60 2.45
N LYS A 183 -18.69 5.35 2.71
CA LYS A 183 -17.31 4.96 2.40
C LYS A 183 -16.50 4.94 3.67
N LEU A 184 -15.59 3.98 3.75
CA LEU A 184 -14.66 3.88 4.84
C LEU A 184 -13.41 4.70 4.53
N LYS A 185 -13.19 5.78 5.28
CA LYS A 185 -12.03 6.66 5.12
C LYS A 185 -10.86 6.19 6.01
N VAL A 186 -9.68 6.02 5.41
CA VAL A 186 -8.47 5.53 6.09
C VAL A 186 -7.33 6.51 5.83
N ASN A 187 -6.83 7.14 6.90
CA ASN A 187 -5.65 8.01 6.83
C ASN A 187 -4.38 7.19 7.07
N VAL A 188 -3.39 7.34 6.19
CA VAL A 188 -2.08 6.65 6.29
C VAL A 188 -0.90 7.58 6.56
N SER A 189 -1.14 8.84 6.92
CA SER A 189 -0.09 9.78 7.30
C SER A 189 0.65 9.35 8.57
N SER A 190 1.93 9.71 8.67
CA SER A 190 2.69 9.53 9.91
C SER A 190 2.12 10.45 11.00
N PRO A 191 1.76 9.94 12.20
CA PRO A 191 1.39 10.80 13.32
C PRO A 191 2.55 11.72 13.70
N GLU A 192 2.21 12.92 14.20
CA GLU A 192 2.97 14.18 14.39
C GLU A 192 4.34 14.14 15.13
N TRP A 193 5.00 12.99 15.28
CA TRP A 193 6.23 12.83 16.06
C TRP A 193 7.51 13.25 15.35
N VAL A 194 7.39 13.65 14.09
CA VAL A 194 8.42 14.33 13.31
C VAL A 194 7.78 15.64 12.88
N SER A 195 8.49 16.75 12.97
CA SER A 195 8.05 18.12 12.64
C SER A 195 7.60 18.34 11.17
N LYS A 196 7.38 17.25 10.41
CA LYS A 196 6.94 17.21 9.02
C LYS A 196 5.84 16.16 8.86
N PRO A 197 4.57 16.52 9.09
CA PRO A 197 3.39 15.66 8.86
C PRO A 197 3.10 15.36 7.36
N GLU A 198 4.15 15.18 6.57
CA GLU A 198 4.16 15.09 5.10
C GLU A 198 4.52 13.68 4.60
N TYR A 199 4.72 12.72 5.51
CA TYR A 199 5.20 11.39 5.16
C TYR A 199 4.08 10.35 5.22
N VAL A 200 4.00 9.54 4.17
CA VAL A 200 3.18 8.31 4.12
C VAL A 200 4.13 7.11 4.22
N PRO A 201 4.20 6.41 5.37
CA PRO A 201 5.06 5.24 5.55
C PRO A 201 4.53 4.01 4.81
N LEU A 202 5.43 3.31 4.11
CA LEU A 202 5.07 2.07 3.42
C LEU A 202 4.48 1.02 4.38
N ASP A 203 5.07 0.83 5.55
CA ASP A 203 4.58 -0.12 6.55
C ASP A 203 3.16 0.19 7.05
N ILE A 204 2.81 1.46 7.20
CA ILE A 204 1.47 1.88 7.63
C ILE A 204 0.46 1.60 6.52
N THR A 205 0.77 1.96 5.28
CA THR A 205 -0.10 1.67 4.13
C THR A 205 -0.35 0.16 3.99
N LEU A 206 0.70 -0.67 4.09
CA LEU A 206 0.58 -2.13 4.01
C LEU A 206 -0.33 -2.70 5.12
N ARG A 207 -0.18 -2.23 6.36
CA ARG A 207 -1.05 -2.68 7.47
C ARG A 207 -2.50 -2.22 7.29
N SER A 208 -2.71 -1.01 6.79
CA SER A 208 -4.05 -0.51 6.48
C SER A 208 -4.75 -1.36 5.42
N LEU A 209 -4.05 -1.71 4.34
CA LEU A 209 -4.56 -2.64 3.33
C LEU A 209 -4.89 -4.01 3.93
N ALA A 210 -3.99 -4.56 4.76
CA ALA A 210 -4.23 -5.84 5.41
C ALA A 210 -5.44 -5.82 6.36
N ALA A 211 -5.61 -4.74 7.13
CA ALA A 211 -6.75 -4.59 8.04
C ALA A 211 -8.07 -4.44 7.27
N LEU A 212 -8.07 -3.73 6.14
CA LEU A 212 -9.23 -3.63 5.25
C LEU A 212 -9.63 -5.00 4.68
N ILE A 213 -8.65 -5.76 4.19
CA ILE A 213 -8.86 -7.11 3.65
C ILE A 213 -9.41 -8.03 4.75
N ALA A 214 -8.82 -8.02 5.94
CA ALA A 214 -9.28 -8.83 7.06
C ALA A 214 -10.70 -8.47 7.50
N GLY A 215 -11.04 -7.18 7.52
CA GLY A 215 -12.40 -6.72 7.80
C GLY A 215 -13.41 -7.22 6.77
N ALA A 216 -13.10 -7.09 5.48
CA ALA A 216 -13.96 -7.59 4.43
C ALA A 216 -14.13 -9.12 4.48
N GLU A 217 -13.04 -9.85 4.74
CA GLU A 217 -13.08 -11.31 4.88
C GLU A 217 -13.95 -11.77 6.05
N LEU A 218 -13.73 -11.20 7.25
CA LEU A 218 -14.49 -11.55 8.45
C LEU A 218 -16.00 -11.31 8.28
N ASN A 219 -16.35 -10.30 7.49
CA ASN A 219 -17.75 -9.94 7.22
C ASN A 219 -18.27 -10.56 5.92
N ASN A 220 -17.47 -11.38 5.22
CA ASN A 220 -17.80 -11.99 3.93
C ASN A 220 -18.27 -10.97 2.86
N GLN A 221 -17.58 -9.84 2.78
CA GLN A 221 -17.88 -8.72 1.88
C GLN A 221 -16.87 -8.66 0.74
N ASN A 222 -17.31 -8.13 -0.41
CA ASN A 222 -16.36 -7.65 -1.42
C ASN A 222 -15.75 -6.33 -0.94
N LEU A 223 -14.52 -6.03 -1.36
CA LEU A 223 -13.80 -4.84 -0.97
C LEU A 223 -13.27 -4.11 -2.21
N ILE A 224 -13.61 -2.84 -2.33
CA ILE A 224 -13.01 -1.92 -3.31
C ILE A 224 -12.19 -0.91 -2.53
N ILE A 225 -10.89 -0.88 -2.78
CA ILE A 225 -9.96 0.06 -2.15
C ILE A 225 -9.59 1.10 -3.21
N ASN A 226 -9.90 2.37 -2.97
CA ASN A 226 -9.33 3.49 -3.70
C ASN A 226 -8.16 4.04 -2.90
N MET A 227 -6.95 3.82 -3.37
CA MET A 227 -5.74 4.46 -2.88
C MET A 227 -5.47 5.68 -3.77
N SER A 228 -5.68 6.86 -3.21
CA SER A 228 -5.72 8.13 -3.95
C SER A 228 -4.35 8.77 -4.15
N PHE A 229 -3.30 8.05 -3.74
CA PHE A 229 -1.90 8.35 -4.00
C PHE A 229 -1.22 7.09 -4.59
N GLY A 230 -0.14 7.32 -5.33
CA GLY A 230 0.74 6.28 -5.85
C GLY A 230 2.12 6.33 -5.19
N PRO A 231 2.96 5.31 -5.44
CA PRO A 231 4.36 5.39 -5.07
C PRO A 231 5.10 6.53 -5.79
N VAL A 232 6.12 7.07 -5.12
CA VAL A 232 6.93 8.21 -5.59
C VAL A 232 8.40 7.88 -5.35
N ALA A 233 9.23 8.06 -6.37
CA ALA A 233 10.69 8.02 -6.25
C ALA A 233 11.20 9.34 -5.70
N ILE A 234 12.11 9.28 -4.72
CA ILE A 234 12.65 10.47 -4.05
C ILE A 234 14.17 10.36 -3.99
N THR A 235 14.86 11.42 -4.40
CA THR A 235 16.32 11.51 -4.34
C THR A 235 16.80 12.90 -3.95
N GLU A 236 18.02 12.98 -3.40
CA GLU A 236 18.78 14.22 -3.15
C GLU A 236 19.82 14.49 -4.26
N SER A 237 19.97 13.57 -5.22
CA SER A 237 20.96 13.65 -6.30
C SER A 237 20.31 14.11 -7.60
N GLU A 238 20.77 15.24 -8.13
CA GLU A 238 20.37 15.73 -9.46
C GLU A 238 20.72 14.70 -10.56
N GLU A 239 21.80 13.93 -10.40
CA GLU A 239 22.17 12.86 -11.33
C GLU A 239 21.17 11.71 -11.29
N GLU A 240 20.82 11.22 -10.10
CA GLU A 240 19.81 10.17 -9.94
C GLU A 240 18.43 10.66 -10.42
N PHE A 241 18.06 11.91 -10.11
CA PHE A 241 16.82 12.51 -10.57
C PHE A 241 16.71 12.48 -12.09
N ASN A 242 17.82 12.66 -12.82
CA ASN A 242 17.86 12.59 -14.27
C ASN A 242 18.05 11.15 -14.82
N ASN A 243 18.24 10.15 -13.96
CA ASN A 243 18.34 8.74 -14.33
C ASN A 243 16.99 8.02 -14.19
N ASP A 244 16.23 8.07 -15.26
CA ASP A 244 14.90 7.48 -15.36
C ASP A 244 14.81 6.00 -14.95
N ALA A 245 15.76 5.17 -15.41
CA ALA A 245 15.74 3.74 -15.13
C ALA A 245 15.90 3.46 -13.63
N LEU A 246 16.78 4.22 -12.97
CA LEU A 246 16.99 4.12 -11.53
C LEU A 246 15.75 4.56 -10.73
N MET A 247 15.12 5.67 -11.12
CA MET A 247 13.91 6.17 -10.45
C MET A 247 12.72 5.22 -10.64
N LEU A 248 12.56 4.65 -11.83
CA LEU A 248 11.55 3.65 -12.10
C LEU A 248 11.72 2.39 -11.23
N GLU A 249 12.95 1.95 -11.00
CA GLU A 249 13.22 0.81 -10.13
C GLU A 249 12.80 1.10 -8.67
N GLN A 250 12.96 2.32 -8.17
CA GLN A 250 12.42 2.69 -6.84
C GLN A 250 10.89 2.51 -6.75
N ILE A 251 10.18 3.04 -7.76
CA ILE A 251 8.71 2.96 -7.82
C ILE A 251 8.27 1.49 -7.91
N LYS A 252 8.98 0.68 -8.71
CA LYS A 252 8.73 -0.75 -8.86
C LYS A 252 8.89 -1.52 -7.54
N GLU A 253 9.93 -1.24 -6.76
CA GLU A 253 10.13 -1.87 -5.45
C GLU A 253 8.99 -1.55 -4.46
N GLN A 254 8.46 -0.31 -4.51
CA GLN A 254 7.32 0.09 -3.69
C GLN A 254 6.03 -0.62 -4.13
N TYR A 255 5.77 -0.73 -5.43
CA TYR A 255 4.63 -1.50 -5.94
C TYR A 255 4.74 -2.99 -5.62
N ARG A 256 5.93 -3.59 -5.72
CA ARG A 256 6.17 -4.99 -5.32
C ARG A 256 5.70 -5.25 -3.90
N SER A 257 5.99 -4.35 -2.97
CA SER A 257 5.54 -4.50 -1.57
C SER A 257 4.02 -4.57 -1.45
N TYR A 258 3.26 -3.75 -2.20
CA TYR A 258 1.79 -3.87 -2.23
C TYR A 258 1.33 -5.19 -2.85
N LEU A 259 1.96 -5.60 -3.94
CA LEU A 259 1.60 -6.82 -4.67
C LEU A 259 1.92 -8.10 -3.90
N TYR A 260 3.03 -8.16 -3.15
CA TYR A 260 3.31 -9.29 -2.26
C TYR A 260 2.29 -9.40 -1.14
N LEU A 261 1.85 -8.27 -0.56
CA LEU A 261 0.76 -8.29 0.43
C LEU A 261 -0.55 -8.83 -0.15
N LEU A 262 -0.94 -8.35 -1.32
CA LEU A 262 -2.16 -8.78 -2.01
C LEU A 262 -2.08 -10.24 -2.47
N GLY A 263 -0.97 -10.64 -3.07
CA GLY A 263 -0.73 -11.99 -3.58
C GLY A 263 -0.73 -13.05 -2.48
N ASN A 264 -0.40 -12.67 -1.25
CA ASN A 264 -0.45 -13.54 -0.08
C ASN A 264 -1.84 -13.62 0.57
N SER A 265 -2.86 -12.92 0.05
CA SER A 265 -4.22 -12.97 0.59
C SER A 265 -5.11 -13.95 -0.17
N GLU A 266 -5.68 -14.92 0.54
CA GLU A 266 -6.72 -15.80 -0.02
C GLU A 266 -7.96 -15.03 -0.48
N TRP A 267 -8.31 -13.93 0.20
CA TRP A 267 -9.49 -13.12 -0.14
C TRP A 267 -9.30 -12.43 -1.49
N VAL A 268 -8.08 -11.93 -1.76
CA VAL A 268 -7.70 -11.39 -3.07
C VAL A 268 -7.74 -12.51 -4.12
N ALA A 269 -7.17 -13.69 -3.83
CA ALA A 269 -7.18 -14.83 -4.75
C ALA A 269 -8.60 -15.32 -5.12
N LYS A 270 -9.59 -15.10 -4.25
CA LYS A 270 -11.03 -15.37 -4.51
C LYS A 270 -11.70 -14.28 -5.37
N GLY A 271 -10.96 -13.26 -5.81
CA GLY A 271 -11.46 -12.12 -6.57
C GLY A 271 -12.40 -11.22 -5.78
N LYS A 272 -12.24 -11.18 -4.45
CA LYS A 272 -13.10 -10.39 -3.54
C LYS A 272 -12.56 -8.99 -3.25
N VAL A 273 -11.35 -8.69 -3.69
CA VAL A 273 -10.68 -7.42 -3.47
C VAL A 273 -10.33 -6.81 -4.81
N LEU A 274 -10.62 -5.52 -4.95
CA LEU A 274 -10.16 -4.68 -6.05
C LEU A 274 -9.39 -3.51 -5.47
N LEU A 275 -8.10 -3.40 -5.81
CA LEU A 275 -7.29 -2.22 -5.46
C LEU A 275 -7.22 -1.28 -6.65
N VAL A 276 -7.64 -0.04 -6.46
CA VAL A 276 -7.51 1.05 -7.40
C VAL A 276 -6.42 1.99 -6.86
N ILE A 277 -5.37 2.23 -7.63
CA ILE A 277 -4.26 3.10 -7.25
C ILE A 277 -4.24 4.30 -8.20
N ALA A 278 -4.29 5.50 -7.65
CA ALA A 278 -4.06 6.71 -8.42
C ALA A 278 -2.60 6.78 -8.87
N ALA A 279 -2.38 7.01 -10.16
CA ALA A 279 -1.08 7.43 -10.65
C ALA A 279 -0.84 8.87 -10.20
N GLY A 280 0.28 9.09 -9.50
CA GLY A 280 0.62 10.41 -8.98
C GLY A 280 0.82 11.43 -10.12
N ASN A 281 0.62 12.71 -9.80
CA ASN A 281 0.91 13.80 -10.75
C ASN A 281 2.40 14.19 -10.78
N GLU A 282 3.25 13.51 -10.00
CA GLU A 282 4.67 13.81 -9.72
C GLU A 282 5.44 12.55 -9.25
N ASP A 283 5.62 11.57 -10.14
CA ASP A 283 6.16 10.25 -9.81
C ASP A 283 7.62 10.27 -9.28
N ILE A 284 8.36 11.34 -9.56
CA ILE A 284 9.78 11.48 -9.18
C ILE A 284 10.01 12.88 -8.60
N GLN A 285 10.64 12.94 -7.43
CA GLN A 285 10.93 14.18 -6.71
C GLN A 285 12.42 14.31 -6.37
N LEU A 286 12.99 15.48 -6.66
CA LEU A 286 14.27 15.93 -6.12
C LEU A 286 14.00 16.73 -4.85
N ILE A 287 14.67 16.35 -3.76
CA ILE A 287 14.59 17.06 -2.49
C ILE A 287 15.92 17.72 -2.14
N GLU A 288 15.85 18.92 -1.56
CA GLU A 288 17.00 19.62 -0.98
C GLU A 288 16.60 20.15 0.40
N ASN A 289 17.40 19.86 1.42
CA ASN A 289 17.10 20.20 2.83
C ASN A 289 15.70 19.74 3.26
N GLY A 290 15.26 18.59 2.73
CA GLY A 290 13.96 17.99 2.99
C GLY A 290 12.77 18.78 2.46
N ASN A 291 12.95 19.56 1.39
CA ASN A 291 11.88 20.18 0.62
C ASN A 291 11.96 19.72 -0.84
N VAL A 292 10.81 19.47 -1.48
CA VAL A 292 10.75 19.17 -2.92
C VAL A 292 11.13 20.42 -3.72
N THR A 293 12.23 20.36 -4.47
CA THR A 293 12.72 21.44 -5.33
C THR A 293 12.37 21.24 -6.79
N LYS A 294 12.28 19.98 -7.24
CA LYS A 294 11.83 19.61 -8.59
C LYS A 294 10.96 18.36 -8.52
N SER A 295 10.01 18.30 -9.44
CA SER A 295 9.19 17.11 -9.67
C SER A 295 9.16 16.81 -11.17
N LYS A 296 9.13 15.53 -11.54
CA LYS A 296 8.84 15.11 -12.91
C LYS A 296 7.89 13.92 -12.90
N ARG A 297 7.14 13.81 -14.00
CA ARG A 297 6.25 12.68 -14.28
C ARG A 297 6.99 11.61 -15.05
N TYR A 298 6.55 10.36 -14.92
CA TYR A 298 7.15 9.27 -15.65
C TYR A 298 6.14 8.34 -16.32
N ASN A 299 6.54 7.75 -17.43
CA ASN A 299 5.76 6.68 -18.04
C ASN A 299 5.97 5.36 -17.28
N LEU A 300 4.96 4.92 -16.53
CA LEU A 300 5.00 3.68 -15.76
C LEU A 300 4.77 2.39 -16.58
N THR A 301 4.51 2.46 -17.90
CA THR A 301 4.32 1.24 -18.74
C THR A 301 5.36 0.17 -18.51
N PRO A 302 6.68 0.49 -18.56
CA PRO A 302 7.71 -0.54 -18.51
C PRO A 302 7.64 -1.33 -17.21
N ILE A 303 7.48 -0.64 -16.08
CA ILE A 303 7.41 -1.30 -14.77
C ILE A 303 6.09 -2.06 -14.60
N LEU A 304 4.96 -1.56 -15.14
CA LEU A 304 3.69 -2.28 -15.03
C LEU A 304 3.68 -3.56 -15.85
N ASN A 305 4.34 -3.57 -17.01
CA ASN A 305 4.53 -4.79 -17.80
C ASN A 305 5.43 -5.79 -17.05
N ASP A 306 6.51 -5.32 -16.43
CA ASP A 306 7.36 -6.16 -15.60
C ASP A 306 6.58 -6.78 -14.42
N LEU A 307 5.79 -5.97 -13.72
CA LEU A 307 4.95 -6.43 -12.62
C LEU A 307 3.85 -7.38 -13.09
N ARG A 308 3.27 -7.17 -14.28
CA ARG A 308 2.34 -8.12 -14.90
C ARG A 308 2.99 -9.46 -15.22
N ASN A 309 4.25 -9.46 -15.67
CA ASN A 309 4.99 -10.69 -15.89
C ASN A 309 5.34 -11.40 -14.58
N GLU A 310 5.66 -10.64 -13.51
CA GLU A 310 6.04 -11.19 -12.20
C GLU A 310 4.84 -11.74 -11.42
N PHE A 311 3.72 -11.00 -11.37
CA PHE A 311 2.57 -11.32 -10.53
C PHE A 311 1.38 -11.92 -11.29
N GLY A 312 1.42 -11.91 -12.63
CA GLY A 312 0.46 -12.61 -13.48
C GLY A 312 -1.00 -12.23 -13.20
N PRO A 313 -1.89 -13.21 -12.93
CA PRO A 313 -3.33 -12.97 -12.72
C PRO A 313 -3.66 -12.01 -11.56
N LEU A 314 -2.76 -11.82 -10.60
CA LEU A 314 -2.98 -10.87 -9.50
C LEU A 314 -3.23 -9.45 -10.02
N MET A 315 -2.60 -9.09 -11.15
CA MET A 315 -2.71 -7.77 -11.76
C MET A 315 -4.08 -7.50 -12.38
N ASP A 316 -4.97 -8.49 -12.44
CA ASP A 316 -6.37 -8.27 -12.85
C ASP A 316 -7.23 -7.71 -11.70
N TYR A 317 -6.72 -7.78 -10.46
CA TYR A 317 -7.33 -7.22 -9.25
C TYR A 317 -6.73 -5.87 -8.83
N VAL A 318 -5.81 -5.34 -9.63
CA VAL A 318 -5.16 -4.04 -9.40
C VAL A 318 -5.37 -3.14 -10.60
N ILE A 319 -6.08 -2.04 -10.40
CA ILE A 319 -6.30 -1.02 -11.42
C ILE A 319 -5.39 0.16 -11.11
N PHE A 320 -4.57 0.53 -12.09
CA PHE A 320 -3.79 1.76 -12.06
C PHE A 320 -4.59 2.82 -12.81
N CYS A 321 -5.14 3.78 -12.07
CA CYS A 321 -5.92 4.87 -12.64
C CYS A 321 -5.01 6.04 -12.99
N GLY A 322 -5.06 6.49 -14.25
CA GLY A 322 -4.62 7.82 -14.63
C GLY A 322 -5.78 8.64 -15.21
N ALA A 323 -5.64 9.97 -15.22
CA ALA A 323 -6.69 10.90 -15.64
C ALA A 323 -6.98 10.89 -17.16
N LEU A 324 -8.15 11.45 -17.54
CA LEU A 324 -8.50 11.79 -18.92
C LEU A 324 -8.15 13.26 -19.23
N ASP A 325 -7.82 13.56 -20.48
CA ASP A 325 -7.62 14.93 -20.95
C ASP A 325 -8.98 15.58 -21.25
N ASN A 326 -9.29 16.64 -20.51
CA ASN A 326 -10.60 17.32 -20.57
C ASN A 326 -10.88 18.02 -21.91
N SER A 327 -9.87 18.27 -22.75
CA SER A 327 -10.03 18.95 -24.04
C SER A 327 -10.26 17.97 -25.19
N THR A 328 -9.78 16.73 -25.06
CA THR A 328 -9.83 15.74 -26.13
C THR A 328 -10.72 14.55 -25.83
N GLY A 329 -11.14 14.36 -24.57
CA GLY A 329 -11.90 13.18 -24.12
C GLY A 329 -11.11 11.87 -24.23
N LYS A 330 -9.81 11.95 -24.54
CA LYS A 330 -8.88 10.83 -24.59
C LYS A 330 -8.22 10.66 -23.23
N ILE A 331 -7.60 9.52 -23.01
CA ILE A 331 -6.67 9.32 -21.89
C ILE A 331 -5.63 10.41 -21.96
N ALA A 332 -5.40 11.08 -20.83
CA ALA A 332 -4.49 12.20 -20.78
C ALA A 332 -3.05 11.72 -20.94
N ASP A 333 -2.20 12.51 -21.60
CA ASP A 333 -0.77 12.17 -21.83
C ASP A 333 0.09 12.06 -20.53
N TYR A 334 -0.57 12.08 -19.37
CA TYR A 334 -0.04 12.09 -18.02
C TYR A 334 -0.62 10.93 -17.17
N ALA A 335 -1.28 9.97 -17.82
CA ALA A 335 -1.88 8.79 -17.23
C ALA A 335 -1.21 7.53 -17.79
N VAL A 336 -0.51 6.80 -16.92
CA VAL A 336 -0.05 5.40 -17.06
C VAL A 336 -0.31 4.78 -18.45
N TYR A 337 0.68 4.84 -19.33
CA TYR A 337 0.57 4.20 -20.64
C TYR A 337 0.68 2.67 -20.50
N GLY A 338 0.13 1.93 -21.46
CA GLY A 338 0.45 0.51 -21.70
C GLY A 338 -0.71 -0.32 -22.25
N ASP A 339 -0.43 -1.17 -23.24
CA ASP A 339 -1.31 -2.27 -23.61
C ASP A 339 -1.44 -3.21 -22.40
N GLY A 340 -2.62 -3.27 -21.79
CA GLY A 340 -2.85 -4.02 -20.55
C GLY A 340 -3.20 -3.16 -19.33
N VAL A 341 -3.33 -1.84 -19.46
CA VAL A 341 -4.01 -1.01 -18.44
C VAL A 341 -5.51 -1.13 -18.64
N ILE A 342 -6.21 -1.80 -17.71
CA ILE A 342 -7.67 -1.81 -17.70
C ILE A 342 -8.13 -0.50 -17.07
N TYR A 343 -8.70 0.40 -17.88
CA TYR A 343 -9.48 1.53 -17.38
C TYR A 343 -10.77 1.00 -16.77
N GLY A 344 -10.71 0.62 -15.49
CA GLY A 344 -11.86 0.16 -14.74
C GLY A 344 -12.36 1.27 -13.83
N TYR A 345 -13.39 2.00 -14.25
CA TYR A 345 -14.33 2.51 -13.26
C TYR A 345 -14.99 1.28 -12.60
N PRO A 346 -15.17 1.23 -11.28
CA PRO A 346 -15.90 0.14 -10.64
C PRO A 346 -17.33 0.12 -11.21
N ARG A 347 -17.57 -0.72 -12.22
CA ARG A 347 -18.92 -1.02 -12.69
C ARG A 347 -19.53 -2.04 -11.75
N ASN A 348 -20.81 -1.83 -11.45
CA ASN A 348 -21.63 -2.86 -10.81
C ASN A 348 -21.42 -4.21 -11.52
N PRO A 349 -21.19 -5.31 -10.79
CA PRO A 349 -21.14 -6.64 -11.38
C PRO A 349 -22.51 -6.95 -11.98
N GLY A 350 -22.67 -6.81 -13.30
CA GLY A 350 -23.92 -7.14 -14.00
C GLY A 350 -24.25 -6.43 -15.32
N SER A 351 -23.53 -5.40 -15.77
CA SER A 351 -23.88 -4.68 -17.02
C SER A 351 -22.99 -5.06 -18.20
N SER A 352 -23.57 -5.67 -19.24
CA SER A 352 -22.91 -5.98 -20.52
C SER A 352 -22.54 -4.73 -21.33
N ILE A 353 -21.40 -4.82 -22.03
CA ILE A 353 -20.84 -3.76 -22.89
C ILE A 353 -21.60 -3.72 -24.23
N CYS A 354 -22.17 -2.57 -24.58
CA CYS A 354 -22.40 -2.19 -25.98
C CYS A 354 -21.33 -1.16 -26.35
N CYS A 355 -20.24 -1.61 -26.97
CA CYS A 355 -19.38 -0.74 -27.75
C CYS A 355 -20.12 -0.47 -29.06
N THR A 356 -20.51 0.78 -29.31
CA THR A 356 -20.65 1.26 -30.69
C THR A 356 -19.53 2.26 -30.95
N PRO A 357 -18.74 2.06 -32.02
CA PRO A 357 -17.65 2.94 -32.36
C PRO A 357 -18.21 4.21 -33.02
N MET A 358 -17.61 5.36 -32.70
CA MET A 358 -17.51 6.49 -33.62
C MET A 358 -16.07 6.90 -33.74
#